data_AF-A0A1I0J8Z3-F1
#
_entry.id   AF-A0A1I0J8Z3-F1
#
_cell.length_a   1.000
_cell.length_b   1.000
_cell.length_c   1.000
_cell.angle_alpha   90.00
_cell.angle_beta   90.00
_cell.angle_gamma   90.00
#
_symmetry.space_group_name_H-M   'P 1'
#
loop_
_entity.id
_entity.type
_entity.pdbx_description
1 polymer ?
#
loop_
_entity_poly.entity_id
_entity_poly.type
_entity_poly.pdbx_seq_one_letter_code
_entity_poly.pdbx_strand_id
1 'polypeptide(L)'
;MLCRFFSSDKAPITNEKYSFDELKLIYESTEKVVDRRLANNKQNYTICVAILVGIAIVWKWGSDNSDNFFGAILLVGIISVFAALFCFLWIDQIEDFKKLNEAKFFVINEMAKNIYFPSPSDNISVISYRPFEKEWIKLKGEDAIDFNKNVNAVVLKSSRFEFYIPIVFRIMFITIATISFLSCFFNGSATWISVLKIIHIHA
;
A
#
# COMPACT_ATOMS: atom_id res chain seq x y z
N MET A 1 -1.67 -6.68 31.51
CA MET A 1 -2.68 -5.68 31.91
C MET A 1 -3.72 -5.55 30.78
N LEU A 2 -4.48 -6.61 30.48
CA LEU A 2 -5.36 -6.73 29.31
C LEU A 2 -6.76 -7.29 29.66
N CYS A 3 -7.31 -6.94 30.83
CA CYS A 3 -8.62 -7.45 31.29
C CYS A 3 -9.68 -6.38 31.58
N ARG A 4 -9.61 -5.19 31.00
CA ARG A 4 -10.63 -4.14 31.24
C ARG A 4 -10.99 -3.34 29.99
N PHE A 5 -11.65 -3.94 29.00
CA PHE A 5 -12.25 -3.14 27.92
C PHE A 5 -13.56 -3.70 27.31
N PHE A 6 -14.30 -4.55 28.02
CA PHE A 6 -15.72 -4.80 27.69
C PHE A 6 -16.59 -3.82 28.49
N SER A 7 -16.62 -2.55 28.08
CA SER A 7 -17.66 -1.62 28.53
C SER A 7 -18.92 -1.88 27.71
N SER A 8 -19.99 -2.15 28.45
CA SER A 8 -21.29 -2.61 28.01
C SER A 8 -22.11 -1.47 27.39
N ASP A 9 -22.02 -1.31 26.07
CA ASP A 9 -23.12 -0.74 25.29
C ASP A 9 -23.92 -1.91 24.71
N LYS A 10 -25.10 -2.14 25.29
CA LYS A 10 -25.97 -3.28 24.96
C LYS A 10 -26.51 -3.17 23.53
N ALA A 11 -25.78 -3.77 22.59
CA ALA A 11 -26.34 -4.19 21.32
C ALA A 11 -27.52 -5.16 21.57
N PRO A 12 -28.53 -5.23 20.68
CA PRO A 12 -29.60 -6.20 20.81
C PRO A 12 -28.99 -7.61 20.91
N ILE A 13 -29.28 -8.30 22.02
CA ILE A 13 -28.80 -9.65 22.28
C ILE A 13 -29.57 -10.57 21.34
N THR A 14 -29.04 -10.79 20.14
CA THR A 14 -29.47 -11.92 19.33
C THR A 14 -29.05 -13.18 20.09
N ASN A 15 -29.97 -14.13 20.29
CA ASN A 15 -29.71 -15.40 20.97
C ASN A 15 -28.83 -16.35 20.14
N GLU A 16 -28.16 -15.83 19.11
CA GLU A 16 -27.31 -16.57 18.20
C GLU A 16 -25.95 -16.81 18.85
N LYS A 17 -25.54 -18.08 18.88
CA LYS A 17 -24.25 -18.51 19.42
C LYS A 17 -23.33 -18.88 18.26
N TYR A 18 -22.18 -18.20 18.16
CA TYR A 18 -21.21 -18.42 17.10
C TYR A 18 -20.08 -19.37 17.54
N SER A 19 -19.54 -20.13 16.59
CA SER A 19 -18.47 -21.09 16.84
C SER A 19 -17.14 -20.39 17.13
N PHE A 20 -16.46 -20.83 18.19
CA PHE A 20 -15.09 -20.39 18.48
C PHE A 20 -14.10 -20.76 17.37
N ASP A 21 -14.31 -21.90 16.69
CA ASP A 21 -13.42 -22.34 15.61
C ASP A 21 -13.46 -21.38 14.40
N GLU A 22 -14.63 -20.80 14.11
CA GLU A 22 -14.76 -19.78 13.06
C GLU A 22 -14.04 -18.49 13.44
N LEU A 23 -14.13 -18.04 14.70
CA LEU A 23 -13.37 -16.89 15.17
C LEU A 23 -11.87 -17.14 15.01
N LYS A 24 -11.40 -18.31 15.46
CA LYS A 24 -9.99 -18.69 15.39
C LYS A 24 -9.49 -18.66 13.94
N LEU A 25 -10.28 -19.17 12.99
CA LEU A 25 -9.93 -19.19 11.58
C LEU A 25 -9.77 -17.77 11.00
N ILE A 26 -10.65 -16.83 11.33
CA ILE A 26 -10.51 -15.43 10.87
C ILE A 26 -9.32 -14.75 11.54
N TYR A 27 -9.10 -15.03 12.83
CA TYR A 27 -7.96 -14.49 13.56
C TYR A 27 -6.64 -14.91 12.88
N GLU A 28 -6.47 -16.20 12.60
CA GLU A 28 -5.30 -16.73 11.86
C GLU A 28 -5.20 -16.13 10.44
N SER A 29 -6.34 -15.97 9.74
CA SER A 29 -6.38 -15.27 8.45
C SER A 29 -5.90 -13.82 8.56
N THR A 30 -6.20 -13.13 9.66
CA THR A 30 -5.88 -11.71 9.86
C THR A 30 -4.39 -11.54 10.11
N GLU A 31 -3.80 -12.39 10.95
CA GLU A 31 -2.34 -12.42 11.16
C GLU A 31 -1.60 -12.62 9.84
N LYS A 32 -2.06 -13.56 8.99
CA LYS A 32 -1.47 -13.81 7.68
C LYS A 32 -1.53 -12.61 6.73
N VAL A 33 -2.58 -11.77 6.80
CA VAL A 33 -2.67 -10.54 5.99
C VAL A 33 -1.66 -9.50 6.47
N VAL A 34 -1.48 -9.36 7.80
CA VAL A 34 -0.47 -8.47 8.38
C VAL A 34 0.94 -8.88 7.95
N ASP A 35 1.26 -10.17 7.99
CA ASP A 35 2.56 -10.69 7.54
C ASP A 35 2.81 -10.43 6.06
N ARG A 36 1.79 -10.63 5.21
CA ARG A 36 1.86 -10.32 3.77
C ARG A 36 2.10 -8.84 3.52
N ARG A 37 1.43 -7.94 4.26
CA ARG A 37 1.63 -6.50 4.16
C ARG A 37 3.06 -6.10 4.52
N LEU A 38 3.61 -6.66 5.61
CA LEU A 38 4.98 -6.40 6.04
C LEU A 38 6.01 -6.90 5.00
N ALA A 39 5.81 -8.11 4.49
CA ALA A 39 6.65 -8.68 3.44
C ALA A 39 6.61 -7.85 2.15
N ASN A 40 5.42 -7.42 1.72
CA ASN A 40 5.23 -6.58 0.54
C ASN A 40 5.91 -5.22 0.71
N ASN A 41 5.77 -4.57 1.87
CA ASN A 41 6.45 -3.31 2.17
C ASN A 41 7.98 -3.45 2.13
N LYS A 42 8.53 -4.54 2.68
CA LYS A 42 9.97 -4.82 2.63
C LYS A 42 10.45 -5.04 1.19
N GLN A 43 9.69 -5.79 0.40
CA GLN A 43 10.00 -6.05 -1.00
C GLN A 43 9.97 -4.76 -1.84
N ASN A 44 8.91 -3.96 -1.71
CA ASN A 44 8.77 -2.69 -2.42
C ASN A 44 9.89 -1.69 -2.06
N TYR A 45 10.27 -1.63 -0.78
CA TYR A 45 11.43 -0.85 -0.34
C TYR A 45 12.72 -1.33 -1.04
N THR A 46 12.95 -2.64 -1.07
CA THR A 46 14.14 -3.24 -1.69
C THR A 46 14.20 -2.94 -3.19
N ILE A 47 13.06 -3.01 -3.88
CA ILE A 47 12.93 -2.66 -5.30
C ILE A 47 13.26 -1.18 -5.52
N CYS A 48 12.75 -0.26 -4.70
CA CYS A 48 13.04 1.17 -4.83
C CYS A 48 14.53 1.48 -4.66
N VAL A 49 15.19 0.84 -3.68
CA VAL A 49 16.64 0.98 -3.46
C VAL A 49 17.42 0.40 -4.66
N ALA A 50 17.02 -0.75 -5.18
CA ALA A 50 17.65 -1.36 -6.35
C ALA A 50 17.54 -0.46 -7.59
N ILE A 51 16.39 0.19 -7.79
CA ILE A 51 16.19 1.17 -8.87
C ILE A 51 17.12 2.37 -8.71
N LEU A 52 17.27 2.92 -7.49
CA LEU A 52 18.21 4.02 -7.24
C LEU A 52 19.66 3.64 -7.56
N VAL A 53 20.08 2.44 -7.17
CA VAL A 53 21.41 1.91 -7.52
C VAL A 53 21.55 1.76 -9.03
N GLY A 54 20.52 1.25 -9.70
CA GLY A 54 20.47 1.15 -11.16
C GLY A 54 20.61 2.51 -11.85
N ILE A 55 19.91 3.54 -11.36
CA ILE A 55 20.03 4.92 -11.83
C ILE A 55 21.47 5.43 -11.67
N ALA A 56 22.09 5.20 -10.52
CA ALA A 56 23.48 5.63 -10.27
C ALA A 56 24.48 4.95 -11.22
N ILE A 57 24.28 3.67 -11.53
CA ILE A 57 25.12 2.92 -12.48
C ILE A 57 24.96 3.49 -13.90
N VAL A 58 23.72 3.69 -14.36
CA VAL A 58 23.45 4.26 -15.69
C VAL A 58 24.02 5.67 -15.80
N TRP A 59 23.86 6.48 -14.76
CA TRP A 59 24.42 7.83 -14.70
C TRP A 59 25.95 7.81 -14.84
N LYS A 60 26.63 6.98 -14.04
CA LYS A 60 28.09 6.84 -14.11
C LYS A 60 28.54 6.40 -15.50
N TRP A 61 27.91 5.37 -16.05
CA TRP A 61 28.23 4.87 -17.38
C TRP A 61 28.06 5.95 -18.47
N GLY A 62 26.99 6.74 -18.39
CA GLY A 62 26.75 7.86 -19.29
C GLY A 62 27.80 8.96 -19.15
N SER A 63 28.24 9.26 -17.92
CA SER A 63 29.27 10.27 -17.66
C SER A 63 30.65 9.86 -18.18
N ASP A 64 30.96 8.57 -18.16
CA ASP A 64 32.24 8.04 -18.65
C ASP A 64 32.28 7.98 -20.20
N ASN A 65 31.11 7.97 -20.86
CA ASN A 65 30.98 7.84 -22.32
C ASN A 65 30.25 9.05 -22.92
N SER A 66 31.00 10.10 -23.27
CA SER A 66 30.43 11.38 -23.75
C SER A 66 29.46 11.24 -24.93
N ASP A 67 29.70 10.30 -25.86
CA ASP A 67 28.82 10.03 -27.01
C ASP A 67 27.43 9.51 -26.60
N ASN A 68 27.36 8.78 -25.47
CA ASN A 68 26.13 8.16 -24.98
C ASN A 68 25.48 8.94 -23.83
N PHE A 69 26.05 10.09 -23.43
CA PHE A 69 25.61 10.87 -22.28
C PHE A 69 24.13 11.26 -22.39
N PHE A 70 23.69 11.72 -23.57
CA PHE A 70 22.29 12.08 -23.79
C PHE A 70 21.34 10.88 -23.65
N GLY A 71 21.72 9.74 -24.22
CA GLY A 71 20.95 8.50 -24.10
C GLY A 71 20.83 8.02 -22.66
N ALA A 72 21.91 8.14 -21.87
CA ALA A 72 21.93 7.80 -20.46
C ALA A 72 21.01 8.71 -19.63
N ILE A 73 21.04 10.03 -19.85
CA ILE A 73 20.13 10.97 -19.16
C ILE A 73 18.67 10.65 -19.45
N LEU A 74 18.34 10.41 -20.73
CA LEU A 74 16.99 10.08 -21.16
C LEU A 74 16.51 8.77 -20.53
N LEU A 75 17.37 7.74 -20.50
CA LEU A 75 17.08 6.46 -19.85
C LEU A 75 16.84 6.63 -18.35
N VAL A 76 17.68 7.41 -17.65
CA VAL A 76 17.48 7.74 -16.23
C VAL A 76 16.13 8.43 -16.00
N GLY A 77 15.76 9.36 -16.88
CA GLY A 77 14.46 10.05 -16.84
C GLY A 77 13.29 9.06 -16.95
N ILE A 78 13.34 8.16 -17.93
CA ILE A 78 12.30 7.15 -18.16
C ILE A 78 12.18 6.20 -16.97
N ILE A 79 13.29 5.63 -16.49
CA ILE A 79 13.30 4.72 -15.32
C ILE A 79 12.71 5.42 -14.10
N SER A 80 13.05 6.70 -13.89
CA SER A 80 12.52 7.49 -12.77
C SER A 80 11.02 7.73 -12.85
N VAL A 81 10.46 7.95 -14.04
CA VAL A 81 9.00 8.04 -14.23
C VAL A 81 8.31 6.74 -13.86
N PHE A 82 8.80 5.59 -14.36
CA PHE A 82 8.23 4.29 -14.01
C PHE A 82 8.36 3.99 -12.51
N ALA A 83 9.47 4.37 -11.89
CA ALA A 83 9.66 4.22 -10.44
C ALA A 83 8.70 5.09 -9.62
N ALA A 84 8.40 6.31 -10.08
CA ALA A 84 7.39 7.17 -9.46
C ALA A 84 5.98 6.57 -9.57
N LEU A 85 5.62 6.01 -10.73
CA LEU A 85 4.35 5.28 -10.91
C LEU A 85 4.26 4.04 -10.02
N PHE A 86 5.35 3.29 -9.89
CA PHE A 86 5.44 2.17 -8.96
C PHE A 86 5.19 2.62 -7.51
N CYS A 87 5.73 3.76 -7.09
CA CYS A 87 5.47 4.31 -5.75
C CYS A 87 4.01 4.71 -5.56
N PHE A 88 3.29 5.11 -6.61
CA PHE A 88 1.85 5.36 -6.56
C PHE A 88 1.09 4.07 -6.27
N LEU A 89 1.36 3.01 -7.06
CA LEU A 89 0.76 1.69 -6.85
C LEU A 89 1.06 1.11 -5.46
N TRP A 90 2.25 1.37 -4.92
CA TRP A 90 2.60 0.95 -3.56
C TRP A 90 1.73 1.65 -2.49
N ILE A 91 1.40 2.94 -2.67
CA ILE A 91 0.51 3.65 -1.74
C ILE A 91 -0.88 2.99 -1.74
N ASP A 92 -1.42 2.70 -2.93
CA ASP A 92 -2.73 2.06 -3.07
C ASP A 92 -2.75 0.67 -2.41
N GLN A 93 -1.69 -0.13 -2.60
CA GLN A 93 -1.55 -1.42 -1.93
C GLN A 93 -1.58 -1.31 -0.40
N ILE A 94 -0.93 -0.30 0.18
CA ILE A 94 -0.95 -0.07 1.64
C ILE A 94 -2.37 0.24 2.10
N GLU A 95 -3.11 1.03 1.32
CA GLU A 95 -4.51 1.37 1.61
C GLU A 95 -5.42 0.13 1.55
N ASP A 96 -5.29 -0.68 0.50
CA ASP A 96 -6.07 -1.92 0.33
C ASP A 96 -5.85 -2.90 1.49
N PHE A 97 -4.60 -3.09 1.92
CA PHE A 97 -4.31 -3.93 3.09
C PHE A 97 -4.87 -3.36 4.38
N LYS A 98 -4.99 -2.03 4.51
CA LYS A 98 -5.60 -1.40 5.69
C LYS A 98 -7.11 -1.61 5.70
N LYS A 99 -7.80 -1.37 4.59
CA LYS A 99 -9.24 -1.63 4.44
C LYS A 99 -9.58 -3.09 4.72
N LEU A 100 -8.78 -4.01 4.17
CA LEU A 100 -8.94 -5.45 4.41
C LEU A 100 -8.78 -5.81 5.90
N ASN A 101 -7.76 -5.29 6.57
CA ASN A 101 -7.57 -5.54 7.99
C ASN A 101 -8.68 -4.91 8.85
N GLU A 102 -9.12 -3.69 8.51
CA GLU A 102 -10.23 -3.03 9.20
C GLU A 102 -11.52 -3.84 9.09
N ALA A 103 -11.86 -4.34 7.89
CA ALA A 103 -13.01 -5.20 7.68
C ALA A 103 -12.91 -6.51 8.48
N LYS A 104 -11.73 -7.14 8.55
CA LYS A 104 -11.50 -8.34 9.35
C LYS A 104 -11.63 -8.09 10.85
N PHE A 105 -11.04 -7.01 11.37
CA PHE A 105 -11.17 -6.64 12.78
C PHE A 105 -12.60 -6.28 13.15
N PHE A 106 -13.36 -5.67 12.25
CA PHE A 106 -14.78 -5.42 12.43
C PHE A 106 -15.55 -6.73 12.63
N VAL A 107 -15.38 -7.70 11.71
CA VAL A 107 -16.02 -9.02 11.79
C VAL A 107 -15.62 -9.75 13.07
N ILE A 108 -14.34 -9.75 13.44
CA ILE A 108 -13.83 -10.34 14.70
C ILE A 108 -14.52 -9.71 15.91
N ASN A 109 -14.61 -8.37 15.95
CA ASN A 109 -15.18 -7.65 17.09
C ASN A 109 -16.71 -7.86 17.20
N GLU A 110 -17.42 -8.05 16.09
CA GLU A 110 -18.82 -8.43 16.12
C GLU A 110 -19.01 -9.87 16.58
N MET A 111 -18.22 -10.81 16.07
CA MET A 111 -18.28 -12.22 16.48
C MET A 111 -17.97 -12.39 17.96
N ALA A 112 -16.95 -11.68 18.48
CA ALA A 112 -16.48 -11.74 19.86
C ALA A 112 -17.57 -11.52 20.92
N LYS A 113 -18.64 -10.80 20.58
CA LYS A 113 -19.75 -10.51 21.50
C LYS A 113 -20.60 -11.73 21.83
N ASN A 114 -20.72 -12.68 20.90
CA ASN A 114 -21.67 -13.79 20.95
C ASN A 114 -20.98 -15.17 20.78
N ILE A 115 -19.70 -15.26 21.13
CA ILE A 115 -18.94 -16.52 21.00
C ILE A 115 -19.41 -17.51 22.04
N TYR A 116 -19.64 -18.74 21.58
CA TYR A 116 -19.92 -19.87 22.42
C TYR A 116 -18.73 -20.82 22.47
N PHE A 117 -18.36 -21.22 23.69
CA PHE A 117 -17.33 -22.20 23.95
C PHE A 117 -18.00 -23.55 24.19
N PRO A 118 -17.79 -24.55 23.31
CA PRO A 118 -18.42 -25.84 23.47
C PRO A 118 -17.94 -26.53 24.77
N SER A 119 -18.90 -26.91 25.61
CA SER A 119 -18.68 -27.77 26.79
C SER A 119 -19.13 -29.21 26.45
N PRO A 120 -18.47 -30.26 26.98
CA PRO A 120 -18.83 -31.66 26.73
C PRO A 120 -20.29 -32.04 27.08
N SER A 121 -20.96 -31.23 27.89
CA SER A 121 -22.32 -31.46 28.40
C SER A 121 -23.45 -30.82 27.60
N ASP A 122 -23.13 -30.01 26.59
CA ASP A 122 -24.10 -29.01 26.09
C ASP A 122 -24.66 -29.38 24.71
N ASN A 123 -25.99 -29.58 24.65
CA ASN A 123 -26.72 -29.88 23.42
C ASN A 123 -27.22 -28.59 22.75
N ILE A 124 -26.30 -27.65 22.49
CA ILE A 124 -26.59 -26.31 21.95
C ILE A 124 -26.29 -26.29 20.45
N SER A 125 -27.24 -25.80 19.64
CA SER A 125 -27.03 -25.56 18.21
C SER A 125 -26.20 -24.30 17.98
N VAL A 126 -25.00 -24.46 17.43
CA VAL A 126 -24.12 -23.37 17.02
C VAL A 126 -24.43 -22.99 15.56
N ILE A 127 -24.50 -21.70 15.26
CA ILE A 127 -24.78 -21.18 13.92
C ILE A 127 -23.50 -20.60 13.33
N SER A 128 -23.27 -20.80 12.03
CA SER A 128 -22.16 -20.17 11.31
C SER A 128 -22.38 -18.67 11.15
N TYR A 129 -21.38 -17.85 11.49
CA TYR A 129 -21.44 -16.39 11.33
C TYR A 129 -21.32 -15.95 9.87
N ARG A 130 -20.87 -16.85 8.97
CA ARG A 130 -20.48 -16.55 7.59
C ARG A 130 -19.51 -15.37 7.49
N PRO A 131 -18.33 -15.48 8.13
CA PRO A 131 -17.45 -14.33 8.32
C PRO A 131 -16.95 -13.69 7.04
N PHE A 132 -16.64 -14.49 6.02
CA PHE A 132 -16.16 -13.98 4.73
C PHE A 132 -17.22 -13.21 3.96
N GLU A 133 -18.49 -13.58 4.09
CA GLU A 133 -19.59 -12.85 3.47
C GLU A 133 -19.74 -11.47 4.11
N LYS A 134 -19.66 -11.40 5.45
CA LYS A 134 -19.70 -10.13 6.18
C LYS A 134 -18.47 -9.25 5.95
N GLU A 135 -17.29 -9.86 5.86
CA GLU A 135 -16.05 -9.17 5.44
C GLU A 135 -16.23 -8.56 4.04
N TRP A 136 -16.76 -9.33 3.09
CA TRP A 136 -16.99 -8.87 1.72
C TRP A 136 -18.05 -7.77 1.64
N ILE A 137 -19.14 -7.89 2.39
CA ILE A 137 -20.16 -6.84 2.50
C ILE A 137 -19.56 -5.56 3.07
N LYS A 138 -18.69 -5.67 4.09
CA LYS A 138 -18.02 -4.52 4.68
C LYS A 138 -17.09 -3.83 3.68
N LEU A 139 -16.29 -4.61 2.94
CA LEU A 139 -15.40 -4.10 1.90
C LEU A 139 -16.17 -3.43 0.75
N LYS A 140 -17.27 -4.03 0.28
CA LYS A 140 -18.13 -3.43 -0.76
C LYS A 140 -18.95 -2.25 -0.25
N GLY A 141 -19.31 -2.23 1.04
CA GLY A 141 -20.05 -1.15 1.68
C GLY A 141 -19.21 0.13 1.81
N GLU A 142 -17.89 0.00 1.93
CA GLU A 142 -16.94 1.12 1.94
C GLU A 142 -16.79 1.83 0.58
N ASP A 143 -17.14 1.17 -0.54
CA ASP A 143 -17.27 1.83 -1.85
C ASP A 143 -18.58 2.61 -2.01
N ALA A 144 -19.57 2.41 -1.12
CA ALA A 144 -20.90 3.01 -1.26
C ALA A 144 -21.14 4.18 -0.31
N ILE A 145 -21.01 4.03 1.01
CA ILE A 145 -21.41 5.11 1.94
C ILE A 145 -20.65 4.96 3.26
N ASP A 146 -20.07 6.09 3.67
CA ASP A 146 -19.67 6.58 4.99
C ASP A 146 -20.61 6.15 6.17
N PHE A 147 -20.80 4.84 6.39
CA PHE A 147 -21.76 4.32 7.37
C PHE A 147 -21.09 4.09 8.73
N ASN A 148 -21.19 5.16 9.53
CA ASN A 148 -21.27 5.14 10.98
C ASN A 148 -19.94 5.23 11.76
N LYS A 149 -19.61 6.49 12.04
CA LYS A 149 -18.54 7.08 12.87
C LYS A 149 -18.46 6.62 14.34
N ASN A 150 -19.10 5.52 14.74
CA ASN A 150 -19.30 5.16 16.15
C ASN A 150 -18.98 3.71 16.54
N VAL A 151 -18.27 2.95 15.70
CA VAL A 151 -17.67 1.69 16.17
C VAL A 151 -16.27 2.03 16.66
N ASN A 152 -16.10 2.06 17.98
CA ASN A 152 -14.79 2.02 18.66
C ASN A 152 -14.11 0.67 18.38
N ALA A 153 -13.99 0.28 17.12
CA ALA A 153 -13.06 -0.73 16.70
C ALA A 153 -11.69 -0.12 17.00
N VAL A 154 -11.06 -0.62 18.06
CA VAL A 154 -9.65 -0.40 18.35
C VAL A 154 -8.87 -1.15 17.27
N VAL A 155 -9.04 -0.71 16.02
CA VAL A 155 -8.12 -0.99 14.94
C VAL A 155 -6.82 -0.42 15.45
N LEU A 156 -5.80 -1.27 15.57
CA LEU A 156 -4.43 -0.84 15.73
C LEU A 156 -4.19 0.17 14.62
N LYS A 157 -4.34 1.46 14.95
CA LYS A 157 -4.36 2.55 13.99
C LYS A 157 -2.95 2.62 13.47
N SER A 158 -2.69 1.83 12.41
CA SER A 158 -1.39 1.69 11.79
C SER A 158 -0.93 3.10 11.52
N SER A 159 0.18 3.45 12.20
CA SER A 159 0.68 4.82 12.22
C SER A 159 0.81 5.30 10.79
N ARG A 160 0.45 6.57 10.55
CA ARG A 160 0.58 7.24 9.25
C ARG A 160 2.00 7.17 8.68
N PHE A 161 2.97 6.76 9.50
CA PHE A 161 4.35 6.51 9.14
C PHE A 161 4.55 5.52 7.97
N GLU A 162 3.69 4.51 7.80
CA GLU A 162 3.83 3.55 6.69
C GLU A 162 3.71 4.23 5.30
N PHE A 163 2.97 5.34 5.21
CA PHE A 163 2.83 6.10 3.96
C PHE A 163 4.02 7.02 3.68
N TYR A 164 4.84 7.34 4.69
CA TYR A 164 5.92 8.30 4.54
C TYR A 164 6.99 7.80 3.57
N ILE A 165 7.35 6.51 3.68
CA ILE A 165 8.41 5.88 2.87
C ILE A 165 8.11 5.98 1.37
N PRO A 166 6.97 5.48 0.84
CA PRO A 166 6.67 5.58 -0.59
C PRO A 166 6.51 7.03 -1.07
N ILE A 167 6.01 7.93 -0.23
CA ILE A 167 5.89 9.36 -0.59
C ILE A 167 7.27 9.98 -0.80
N VAL A 168 8.24 9.71 0.08
CA VAL A 168 9.61 10.20 -0.06
C VAL A 168 10.26 9.67 -1.33
N PHE A 169 10.18 8.35 -1.58
CA PHE A 169 10.71 7.76 -2.83
C PHE A 169 10.04 8.37 -4.06
N ARG A 170 8.72 8.56 -4.04
CA ARG A 170 8.00 9.19 -5.15
C ARG A 170 8.52 10.59 -5.45
N ILE A 171 8.68 11.43 -4.42
CA ILE A 171 9.21 12.79 -4.58
C ILE A 171 10.64 12.76 -5.14
N MET A 172 11.48 11.84 -4.65
CA MET A 172 12.83 11.66 -5.17
C MET A 172 12.83 11.28 -6.65
N PHE A 173 12.05 10.28 -7.06
CA PHE A 173 11.98 9.86 -8.46
C PHE A 173 11.38 10.92 -9.39
N ILE A 174 10.36 11.66 -8.94
CA ILE A 174 9.83 12.81 -9.70
C ILE A 174 10.93 13.87 -9.86
N THR A 175 11.68 14.17 -8.81
CA THR A 175 12.76 15.16 -8.87
C THR A 175 13.84 14.73 -9.87
N ILE A 176 14.30 13.47 -9.80
CA ILE A 176 15.28 12.93 -10.75
C ILE A 176 14.73 13.01 -12.19
N ALA A 177 13.49 12.58 -12.42
CA ALA A 177 12.86 12.66 -13.73
C ALA A 177 12.83 14.10 -14.26
N THR A 178 12.39 15.05 -13.45
CA THR A 178 12.32 16.48 -13.86
C THR A 178 13.70 17.04 -14.21
N ILE A 179 14.73 16.74 -13.41
CA ILE A 179 16.11 17.17 -13.67
C ILE A 179 16.63 16.55 -14.98
N SER A 180 16.37 15.26 -15.21
CA SER A 180 16.77 14.58 -16.45
C SER A 180 16.09 15.19 -17.67
N PHE A 181 14.78 15.44 -17.61
CA PHE A 181 14.06 16.06 -18.74
C PHE A 181 14.49 17.51 -19.00
N LEU A 182 14.71 18.31 -17.96
CA LEU A 182 15.26 19.66 -18.08
C LEU A 182 16.64 19.62 -18.73
N SER A 183 17.50 18.70 -18.31
CA SER A 183 18.84 18.51 -18.87
C SER A 183 18.79 18.13 -20.34
N CYS A 184 17.87 17.24 -20.74
CA CYS A 184 17.66 16.90 -22.15
C CYS A 184 17.14 18.10 -22.96
N PHE A 185 16.21 18.87 -22.40
CA PHE A 185 15.61 20.03 -23.07
C PHE A 185 16.65 21.13 -23.36
N PHE A 186 17.44 21.52 -22.34
CA PHE A 186 18.46 22.56 -22.51
C PHE A 186 19.60 22.11 -23.43
N ASN A 187 20.14 20.89 -23.26
CA ASN A 187 21.21 20.39 -24.12
C ASN A 187 20.75 20.19 -25.56
N GLY A 188 19.52 19.71 -25.77
CA GLY A 188 18.92 19.63 -27.10
C GLY A 188 18.79 21.00 -27.75
N SER A 189 18.30 22.01 -27.03
CA SER A 189 18.15 23.37 -27.60
C SER A 189 19.48 23.98 -28.05
N ALA A 190 20.58 23.75 -27.30
CA ALA A 190 21.90 24.28 -27.63
C ALA A 190 22.50 23.64 -28.90
N THR A 191 22.29 22.34 -29.11
CA THR A 191 22.76 21.65 -30.33
C THR A 191 21.97 22.11 -31.56
N TRP A 192 20.65 22.26 -31.45
CA TRP A 192 19.81 22.79 -32.54
C TRP A 192 20.16 24.22 -32.96
N ILE A 193 20.42 25.12 -31.99
CA ILE A 193 20.85 26.50 -32.30
C ILE A 193 22.20 26.52 -33.03
N SER A 194 23.12 25.62 -32.65
CA SER A 194 24.44 25.51 -33.29
C SER A 194 24.33 25.03 -34.74
N VAL A 195 23.47 24.04 -35.00
CA VAL A 195 23.20 23.52 -36.35
C VAL A 195 22.56 24.61 -37.23
N LEU A 196 21.58 25.36 -36.72
CA LEU A 196 20.94 26.47 -37.46
C LEU A 196 21.94 27.58 -37.82
N LYS A 197 22.88 27.91 -36.92
CA LYS A 197 23.96 28.88 -37.22
C LYS A 197 24.88 28.40 -38.34
N ILE A 198 25.24 27.11 -38.35
CA ILE A 198 26.07 26.53 -39.42
C ILE A 198 25.34 26.59 -40.76
N ILE A 199 24.05 26.25 -40.80
CA ILE A 199 23.24 26.31 -42.03
C ILE A 199 23.14 27.75 -42.55
N HIS A 200 22.94 28.74 -41.68
CA HIS A 200 22.84 30.15 -42.08
C HIS A 200 24.18 30.75 -42.54
N ILE A 201 25.33 30.28 -42.03
CA ILE A 201 26.65 30.73 -42.49
C ILE A 201 26.97 30.18 -43.90
N HIS A 202 26.39 29.04 -44.27
CA HIS A 202 26.64 28.38 -45.56
C HIS A 202 25.54 28.61 -46.61
N ALA A 203 24.50 29.40 -46.30
CA ALA A 203 23.45 29.83 -47.23
C ALA A 203 23.67 31.28 -47.67
#